data_AF-A0A1Q9JGU1-F1
#
_entry.id   AF-A0A1Q9JGU1-F1
#
_cell.length_a   1.000
_cell.length_b   1.000
_cell.length_c   1.000
_cell.angle_alpha   90.00
_cell.angle_beta   90.00
_cell.angle_gamma   90.00
#
_symmetry.space_group_name_H-M   'P 1'
#
loop_
_entity.id
_entity.type
_entity.pdbx_description
1 polymer ?
#
loop_
_entity_poly.entity_id
_entity_poly.type
_entity_poly.pdbx_seq_one_letter_code
_entity_poly.pdbx_strand_id
1 'polypeptide(L)'
;MKRIVLMLSTVLLVIFVSGMCVFADTASEDKVDKYDLTTWNFYLDEDVDLVYQPFYGSCYGVFDSVKCDEPSEVSFNLSKDAVVTIINSSGEQIFLHSYGTCMDIGSPEVGESKVIVTGESPFYGKVEIPFEVTPYKVKKSELGVFLVDGHDLVNATYKSTYNGKAKHPKYGIDFKEYDEDEEEWFSQYQLVKGEDYTVSYKYSNNKNVGIGTVYLTFKFKGNYSGTIKTKKTFKILPKGTKFKSGRGYKKSIKVKWKTRKDVSGYKVTVNRIVWDDDFEDGYFVSHIDTYTFKGKKRNSLNITGLKRHATYEVTVRTYKTVKGKKIYSKGKTKTIYTH
;
A
#
# COMPACT_ATOMS: atom_id res chain seq x y z
N MET A 1 -50.47 -43.38 6.58
CA MET A 1 -51.54 -42.36 6.63
C MET A 1 -51.44 -41.48 5.39
N LYS A 2 -52.57 -41.34 4.68
CA LYS A 2 -52.98 -40.46 3.56
C LYS A 2 -51.93 -39.48 2.99
N ARG A 3 -51.47 -39.60 1.72
CA ARG A 3 -52.12 -39.27 0.41
C ARG A 3 -52.67 -37.84 0.30
N ILE A 4 -52.18 -37.09 -0.71
CA ILE A 4 -52.90 -36.25 -1.71
C ILE A 4 -51.82 -35.48 -2.53
N VAL A 5 -51.87 -35.21 -3.85
CA VAL A 5 -52.45 -35.78 -5.08
C VAL A 5 -52.21 -34.73 -6.19
N LEU A 6 -51.72 -35.17 -7.38
CA LEU A 6 -51.93 -34.67 -8.78
C LEU A 6 -51.60 -33.19 -9.13
N MET A 7 -51.33 -32.76 -10.37
CA MET A 7 -51.58 -33.23 -11.76
C MET A 7 -50.64 -32.39 -12.67
N LEU A 8 -49.81 -32.91 -13.60
CA LEU A 8 -50.09 -33.32 -15.00
C LEU A 8 -51.08 -32.45 -15.80
N SER A 9 -50.62 -31.84 -16.89
CA SER A 9 -51.15 -32.12 -18.24
C SER A 9 -50.37 -31.39 -19.35
N THR A 10 -49.67 -32.19 -20.16
CA THR A 10 -49.37 -31.95 -21.58
C THR A 10 -50.65 -31.93 -22.41
N VAL A 11 -50.77 -31.04 -23.39
CA VAL A 11 -51.72 -31.19 -24.50
C VAL A 11 -50.99 -30.94 -25.82
N LEU A 12 -50.93 -32.02 -26.59
CA LEU A 12 -50.54 -32.09 -27.99
C LEU A 12 -51.79 -31.82 -28.83
N LEU A 13 -51.75 -30.87 -29.77
CA LEU A 13 -52.77 -30.72 -30.80
C LEU A 13 -52.12 -30.88 -32.18
N VAL A 14 -52.47 -31.97 -32.85
CA VAL A 14 -52.19 -32.22 -34.27
C VAL A 14 -53.50 -32.03 -35.03
N ILE A 15 -53.51 -31.14 -36.02
CA ILE A 15 -54.54 -31.10 -37.07
C ILE A 15 -53.82 -31.08 -38.42
N PHE A 16 -54.12 -32.08 -39.25
CA PHE A 16 -53.76 -32.16 -40.67
C PHE A 16 -55.05 -31.98 -41.47
N VAL A 17 -55.15 -30.95 -42.31
CA VAL A 17 -55.97 -30.96 -43.53
C VAL A 17 -55.27 -30.13 -44.61
N SER A 18 -55.28 -30.72 -45.81
CA SER A 18 -54.62 -30.39 -47.07
C SER A 18 -55.12 -29.14 -47.81
N GLY A 19 -54.18 -28.43 -48.45
CA GLY A 19 -54.18 -28.09 -49.88
C GLY A 19 -55.11 -26.98 -50.38
N MET A 20 -54.52 -25.83 -50.73
CA MET A 20 -54.79 -25.03 -51.94
C MET A 20 -53.70 -23.95 -52.10
N CYS A 21 -52.97 -23.96 -53.22
CA CYS A 21 -52.10 -22.85 -53.61
C CYS A 21 -52.96 -21.71 -54.18
N VAL A 22 -52.78 -20.49 -53.67
CA VAL A 22 -53.04 -19.24 -54.40
C VAL A 22 -51.89 -18.28 -54.10
N PHE A 23 -51.44 -17.62 -55.16
CA PHE A 23 -50.23 -16.80 -55.27
C PHE A 23 -50.22 -15.56 -54.38
N ALA A 24 -49.01 -15.27 -53.89
CA ALA A 24 -48.39 -13.96 -53.69
C ALA A 24 -49.29 -12.81 -53.17
N ASP A 25 -49.05 -12.39 -51.94
CA ASP A 25 -48.88 -10.97 -51.69
C ASP A 25 -47.81 -10.74 -50.63
N THR A 26 -46.79 -9.99 -51.05
CA THR A 26 -45.82 -9.21 -50.27
C THR A 26 -45.50 -9.68 -48.85
N ALA A 27 -44.39 -10.41 -48.69
CA ALA A 27 -43.60 -10.27 -47.47
C ALA A 27 -43.15 -8.81 -47.42
N SER A 28 -43.70 -8.02 -46.49
CA SER A 28 -43.04 -6.79 -46.09
C SER A 28 -41.68 -7.20 -45.57
N GLU A 29 -40.61 -6.88 -46.30
CA GLU A 29 -39.32 -6.69 -45.65
C GLU A 29 -39.58 -5.69 -44.52
N ASP A 30 -39.54 -6.18 -43.28
CA ASP A 30 -39.53 -5.32 -42.11
C ASP A 30 -38.35 -4.37 -42.31
N LYS A 31 -38.65 -3.13 -42.75
CA LYS A 31 -37.63 -2.09 -42.89
C LYS A 31 -37.10 -1.84 -41.49
N VAL A 32 -35.96 -2.45 -41.20
CA VAL A 32 -35.18 -2.20 -39.98
C VAL A 32 -34.99 -0.70 -39.89
N ASP A 33 -35.50 -0.08 -38.82
CA ASP A 33 -35.35 1.37 -38.64
C ASP A 33 -33.87 1.67 -38.47
N LYS A 34 -33.31 2.37 -39.45
CA LYS A 34 -31.88 2.69 -39.50
C LYS A 34 -31.43 3.62 -38.37
N TYR A 35 -32.34 4.23 -37.61
CA TYR A 35 -32.02 5.05 -36.43
C TYR A 35 -32.18 4.29 -35.10
N ASP A 36 -32.66 3.04 -35.11
CA ASP A 36 -32.77 2.18 -33.93
C ASP A 36 -31.45 1.47 -33.63
N LEU A 37 -30.70 1.97 -32.64
CA LEU A 37 -29.43 1.39 -32.23
C LEU A 37 -29.55 -0.07 -31.74
N THR A 38 -30.73 -0.52 -31.29
CA THR A 38 -30.90 -1.91 -30.81
C THR A 38 -30.76 -2.95 -31.92
N THR A 39 -30.82 -2.51 -33.18
CA THR A 39 -30.67 -3.33 -34.37
C THR A 39 -29.23 -3.37 -34.89
N TRP A 40 -28.33 -2.58 -34.29
CA TRP A 40 -26.93 -2.46 -34.69
C TRP A 40 -26.04 -3.38 -33.86
N ASN A 41 -24.90 -3.77 -34.43
CA ASN A 41 -23.90 -4.57 -33.72
C ASN A 41 -22.86 -3.64 -33.06
N PHE A 42 -22.95 -3.44 -31.74
CA PHE A 42 -21.93 -2.75 -30.96
C PHE A 42 -21.00 -3.74 -30.26
N TYR A 43 -19.71 -3.45 -30.24
CA TYR A 43 -18.68 -4.29 -29.63
C TYR A 43 -17.51 -3.46 -29.11
N LEU A 44 -16.66 -4.07 -28.27
CA LEU A 44 -15.35 -3.53 -27.93
C LEU A 44 -14.32 -4.07 -28.90
N ASP A 45 -13.34 -3.25 -29.25
CA ASP A 45 -12.18 -3.64 -30.06
C ASP A 45 -11.46 -4.85 -29.44
N GLU A 46 -10.98 -5.79 -30.27
CA GLU A 46 -10.44 -7.08 -29.82
C GLU A 46 -9.12 -6.93 -29.04
N ASP A 47 -8.40 -5.83 -29.25
CA ASP A 47 -7.09 -5.55 -28.64
C ASP A 47 -7.18 -4.89 -27.24
N VAL A 48 -8.37 -4.85 -26.63
CA VAL A 48 -8.60 -4.12 -25.38
C VAL A 48 -8.39 -5.02 -24.17
N ASP A 49 -7.17 -5.05 -23.65
CA ASP A 49 -6.88 -5.67 -22.35
C ASP A 49 -7.39 -4.80 -21.18
N LEU A 50 -8.56 -5.15 -20.65
CA LEU A 50 -9.17 -4.46 -19.51
C LEU A 50 -8.63 -5.00 -18.18
N VAL A 51 -7.53 -4.39 -17.73
CA VAL A 51 -6.91 -4.65 -16.43
C VAL A 51 -7.15 -3.46 -15.51
N TYR A 52 -7.54 -3.72 -14.25
CA TYR A 52 -7.64 -2.68 -13.23
C TYR A 52 -6.35 -1.86 -13.12
N GLN A 53 -6.43 -0.54 -13.03
CA GLN A 53 -5.26 0.36 -12.94
C GLN A 53 -5.25 1.09 -11.59
N PRO A 54 -4.23 0.85 -10.73
CA PRO A 54 -4.18 1.47 -9.41
C PRO A 54 -3.89 2.98 -9.38
N PHE A 55 -3.35 3.55 -10.46
CA PHE A 55 -2.79 4.92 -10.47
C PHE A 55 -3.44 5.87 -11.47
N TYR A 56 -4.19 5.31 -12.41
CA TYR A 56 -4.87 6.06 -13.44
C TYR A 56 -6.34 5.72 -13.31
N GLY A 57 -7.07 6.61 -12.64
CA GLY A 57 -8.54 6.68 -12.68
C GLY A 57 -9.00 7.05 -14.08
N SER A 58 -8.65 6.25 -15.08
CA SER A 58 -9.21 6.44 -16.41
C SER A 58 -9.32 5.12 -17.14
N CYS A 59 -10.55 4.81 -17.54
CA CYS A 59 -10.84 3.77 -18.51
C CYS A 59 -10.68 4.30 -19.94
N TYR A 60 -9.65 5.12 -20.21
CA TYR A 60 -9.44 5.79 -21.50
C TYR A 60 -9.52 4.79 -22.68
N GLY A 61 -9.12 3.53 -22.46
CA GLY A 61 -9.24 2.48 -23.47
C GLY A 61 -10.67 1.98 -23.75
N VAL A 62 -11.59 1.96 -22.78
CA VAL A 62 -12.93 1.36 -22.97
C VAL A 62 -13.75 2.20 -23.94
N PHE A 63 -13.83 3.52 -23.71
CA PHE A 63 -14.65 4.40 -24.55
C PHE A 63 -14.15 4.44 -26.00
N ASP A 64 -12.85 4.63 -26.20
CA ASP A 64 -12.24 4.70 -27.54
C ASP A 64 -12.33 3.36 -28.29
N SER A 65 -12.56 2.27 -27.56
CA SER A 65 -12.72 0.93 -28.11
C SER A 65 -14.15 0.54 -28.48
N VAL A 66 -15.18 1.31 -28.11
CA VAL A 66 -16.55 1.00 -28.53
C VAL A 66 -16.67 1.23 -30.03
N LYS A 67 -16.95 0.15 -30.77
CA LYS A 67 -17.18 0.15 -32.21
C LYS A 67 -18.62 -0.27 -32.49
N CYS A 68 -19.10 0.09 -33.68
CA CYS A 68 -20.37 -0.37 -34.20
C CYS A 68 -20.30 -0.60 -35.71
N ASP A 69 -21.03 -1.60 -36.20
CA ASP A 69 -21.22 -1.81 -37.63
C ASP A 69 -22.40 -0.92 -38.10
N GLU A 70 -22.09 0.23 -38.68
CA GLU A 70 -23.12 1.20 -39.12
C GLU A 70 -23.82 0.78 -40.43
N PRO A 71 -25.13 1.02 -40.59
CA PRO A 71 -25.82 0.84 -41.87
C PRO A 71 -25.25 1.80 -42.93
N SER A 72 -25.13 1.33 -44.18
CA SER A 72 -24.47 2.08 -45.28
C SER A 72 -25.08 3.43 -45.66
N GLU A 73 -26.25 3.78 -45.13
CA GLU A 73 -26.99 5.01 -45.42
C GLU A 73 -27.06 5.99 -44.23
N VAL A 74 -26.33 5.72 -43.15
CA VAL A 74 -26.33 6.52 -41.92
C VAL A 74 -24.89 6.85 -41.54
N SER A 75 -24.68 8.03 -40.96
CA SER A 75 -23.41 8.40 -40.34
C SER A 75 -23.65 8.58 -38.86
N PHE A 76 -22.92 7.84 -38.03
CA PHE A 76 -23.05 7.89 -36.57
C PHE A 76 -21.74 8.31 -35.91
N ASN A 77 -21.83 9.23 -34.97
CA ASN A 77 -20.73 9.68 -34.15
C ASN A 77 -21.05 9.44 -32.68
N LEU A 78 -20.42 8.42 -32.09
CA LEU A 78 -20.63 8.01 -30.70
C LEU A 78 -20.50 9.18 -29.69
N SER A 79 -19.66 10.17 -29.96
CA SER A 79 -19.45 11.32 -29.05
C SER A 79 -20.52 12.40 -29.15
N LYS A 80 -21.34 12.40 -30.20
CA LYS A 80 -22.37 13.43 -30.48
C LYS A 80 -23.79 12.89 -30.53
N ASP A 81 -23.93 11.62 -30.90
CA ASP A 81 -25.21 11.01 -31.24
C ASP A 81 -25.66 9.98 -30.19
N ALA A 82 -24.91 9.83 -29.10
CA ALA A 82 -25.24 8.90 -28.03
C ALA A 82 -24.73 9.33 -26.66
N VAL A 83 -25.47 8.91 -25.63
CA VAL A 83 -25.06 8.91 -24.24
C VAL A 83 -24.37 7.58 -23.94
N VAL A 84 -23.09 7.63 -23.56
CA VAL A 84 -22.36 6.44 -23.10
C VAL A 84 -22.27 6.44 -21.57
N THR A 85 -22.68 5.33 -20.97
CA THR A 85 -22.66 5.10 -19.52
C THR A 85 -21.90 3.82 -19.22
N ILE A 86 -21.04 3.82 -18.20
CA ILE A 86 -20.42 2.59 -17.69
C ILE A 86 -21.08 2.23 -16.36
N ILE A 87 -21.56 0.98 -16.28
CA ILE A 87 -21.98 0.37 -15.02
C ILE A 87 -20.92 -0.65 -14.63
N ASN A 88 -20.32 -0.48 -13.46
CA ASN A 88 -19.29 -1.39 -12.96
C ASN A 88 -19.90 -2.66 -12.35
N SER A 89 -19.02 -3.55 -11.88
CA SER A 89 -19.41 -4.81 -11.24
C SER A 89 -20.15 -4.65 -9.92
N SER A 90 -20.04 -3.50 -9.24
CA SER A 90 -20.84 -3.20 -8.05
C SER A 90 -22.23 -2.63 -8.37
N GLY A 91 -22.52 -2.37 -9.66
CA GLY A 91 -23.76 -1.75 -10.13
C GLY A 91 -23.77 -0.23 -10.02
N GLU A 92 -22.64 0.36 -9.62
CA GLU A 92 -22.44 1.80 -9.61
C GLU A 92 -22.21 2.32 -11.02
N GLN A 93 -22.85 3.45 -11.30
CA GLN A 93 -22.67 4.19 -12.52
C GLN A 93 -21.45 5.09 -12.41
N ILE A 94 -20.44 4.82 -13.22
CA ILE A 94 -19.16 5.53 -13.14
C ILE A 94 -19.14 6.80 -14.01
N PHE A 95 -20.00 6.92 -15.04
CA PHE A 95 -20.01 8.14 -15.89
C PHE A 95 -21.32 8.44 -16.68
N LEU A 96 -21.53 9.73 -17.02
CA LEU A 96 -22.57 10.34 -17.89
C LEU A 96 -22.02 11.53 -18.72
N HIS A 97 -22.24 11.43 -20.04
CA HIS A 97 -22.25 12.46 -21.10
C HIS A 97 -20.96 13.08 -21.67
N SER A 98 -20.85 12.94 -23.00
CA SER A 98 -19.77 13.32 -23.89
C SER A 98 -19.76 14.81 -24.25
N TYR A 99 -19.08 15.66 -23.47
CA TYR A 99 -18.56 16.90 -24.03
C TYR A 99 -17.21 17.28 -23.42
N GLY A 100 -16.18 17.29 -24.26
CA GLY A 100 -15.01 18.15 -24.13
C GLY A 100 -14.04 17.82 -22.98
N THR A 101 -12.94 17.16 -23.36
CA THR A 101 -11.61 17.14 -22.72
C THR A 101 -11.56 16.89 -21.20
N CYS A 102 -11.08 15.68 -20.89
CA CYS A 102 -10.71 15.14 -19.57
C CYS A 102 -11.81 15.14 -18.51
N MET A 103 -12.46 13.99 -18.36
CA MET A 103 -13.26 13.68 -17.19
C MET A 103 -12.54 12.63 -16.35
N ASP A 104 -12.59 12.82 -15.03
CA ASP A 104 -11.98 11.97 -14.03
C ASP A 104 -12.89 10.73 -13.90
N ILE A 105 -12.50 9.62 -14.54
CA ILE A 105 -13.35 8.45 -14.66
C ILE A 105 -12.90 7.45 -13.60
N GLY A 106 -13.71 7.20 -12.57
CA GLY A 106 -13.42 6.14 -11.60
C GLY A 106 -13.03 4.83 -12.32
N SER A 107 -12.00 4.13 -11.87
CA SER A 107 -11.65 2.85 -12.48
C SER A 107 -12.74 1.82 -12.17
N PRO A 108 -13.30 1.12 -13.16
CA PRO A 108 -14.26 0.05 -12.89
C PRO A 108 -13.63 -0.99 -11.96
N GLU A 109 -14.40 -1.42 -10.96
CA GLU A 109 -14.01 -2.53 -10.10
C GLU A 109 -13.84 -3.81 -10.91
N VAL A 110 -13.03 -4.74 -10.39
CA VAL A 110 -12.83 -6.04 -11.02
C VAL A 110 -14.14 -6.82 -11.11
N GLY A 111 -14.32 -7.52 -12.24
CA GLY A 111 -15.48 -8.34 -12.53
C GLY A 111 -16.26 -7.86 -13.76
N GLU A 112 -17.44 -8.43 -13.93
CA GLU A 112 -18.34 -8.13 -15.05
C GLU A 112 -18.87 -6.69 -14.94
N SER A 113 -18.65 -5.91 -15.98
CA SER A 113 -19.11 -4.55 -16.14
C SER A 113 -19.83 -4.42 -17.49
N LYS A 114 -20.49 -3.30 -17.73
CA LYS A 114 -21.12 -3.04 -19.02
C LYS A 114 -21.04 -1.59 -19.45
N VAL A 115 -20.85 -1.40 -20.75
CA VAL A 115 -21.07 -0.12 -21.41
C VAL A 115 -22.52 -0.08 -21.88
N ILE A 116 -23.18 1.02 -21.63
CA ILE A 116 -24.52 1.32 -22.10
C ILE A 116 -24.41 2.46 -23.11
N VAL A 117 -24.83 2.20 -24.35
CA VAL A 117 -24.96 3.22 -25.40
C VAL A 117 -26.43 3.52 -25.57
N THR A 118 -26.84 4.77 -25.34
CA THR A 118 -28.22 5.23 -25.52
C THR A 118 -28.26 6.27 -26.62
N GLY A 119 -29.05 6.03 -27.68
CA GLY A 119 -29.12 6.95 -28.82
C GLY A 119 -29.72 8.30 -28.45
N GLU A 120 -29.15 9.37 -28.99
CA GLU A 120 -29.72 10.71 -28.98
C GLU A 120 -30.31 11.06 -30.35
N SER A 121 -31.40 11.83 -30.34
CA SER A 121 -32.14 12.18 -31.57
C SER A 121 -31.21 12.65 -32.70
N PRO A 122 -31.33 12.08 -33.92
CA PRO A 122 -32.42 11.24 -34.39
C PRO A 122 -32.32 9.75 -34.01
N PHE A 123 -31.20 9.32 -33.43
CA PHE A 123 -31.01 7.95 -32.98
C PHE A 123 -31.78 7.67 -31.69
N TYR A 124 -32.18 6.41 -31.51
CA TYR A 124 -32.87 5.97 -30.31
C TYR A 124 -32.52 4.52 -29.98
N GLY A 125 -33.02 4.06 -28.84
CA GLY A 125 -32.72 2.71 -28.35
C GLY A 125 -31.51 2.69 -27.42
N LYS A 126 -31.32 1.53 -26.78
CA LYS A 126 -30.29 1.32 -25.77
C LYS A 126 -29.62 -0.03 -26.01
N VAL A 127 -28.30 -0.01 -26.14
CA VAL A 127 -27.47 -1.20 -26.30
C VAL A 127 -26.59 -1.38 -25.07
N GLU A 128 -26.44 -2.63 -24.61
CA GLU A 128 -25.56 -3.00 -23.51
C GLU A 128 -24.44 -3.89 -24.02
N ILE A 129 -23.18 -3.49 -23.78
CA ILE A 129 -21.97 -4.20 -24.21
C ILE A 129 -21.28 -4.71 -22.93
N PRO A 130 -21.35 -6.01 -22.61
CA PRO A 130 -20.69 -6.56 -21.44
C PRO A 130 -19.17 -6.63 -21.65
N PHE A 131 -18.42 -6.43 -20.58
CA PHE A 131 -16.97 -6.62 -20.56
C PHE A 131 -16.50 -7.06 -19.17
N GLU A 132 -15.32 -7.66 -19.09
CA GLU A 132 -14.74 -8.11 -17.81
C GLU A 132 -13.47 -7.31 -17.51
N VAL A 133 -13.39 -6.78 -16.29
CA VAL A 133 -12.17 -6.16 -15.77
C VAL A 133 -11.41 -7.17 -14.93
N THR A 134 -10.17 -7.46 -15.34
CA THR A 134 -9.33 -8.43 -14.63
C THR A 134 -8.47 -7.76 -13.55
N PRO A 135 -8.16 -8.46 -12.43
CA PRO A 135 -7.41 -7.86 -11.32
C PRO A 135 -5.94 -7.62 -11.62
N TYR A 136 -5.46 -6.45 -11.20
CA TYR A 136 -4.09 -6.00 -11.43
C TYR A 136 -3.07 -6.93 -10.77
N LYS A 137 -2.16 -7.49 -11.58
CA LYS A 137 -1.11 -8.39 -11.10
C LYS A 137 0.06 -7.60 -10.51
N VAL A 138 0.03 -7.43 -9.19
CA VAL A 138 0.98 -6.60 -8.46
C VAL A 138 2.42 -7.11 -8.58
N LYS A 139 3.36 -6.24 -8.94
CA LYS A 139 4.79 -6.55 -8.96
C LYS A 139 5.49 -6.07 -7.69
N LYS A 140 6.52 -6.80 -7.28
CA LYS A 140 7.30 -6.46 -6.08
C LYS A 140 8.02 -5.10 -6.17
N SER A 141 8.42 -4.71 -7.38
CA SER A 141 9.15 -3.45 -7.65
C SER A 141 8.31 -2.21 -7.37
N GLU A 142 6.99 -2.33 -7.53
CA GLU A 142 5.99 -1.26 -7.39
C GLU A 142 5.58 -1.02 -5.93
N LEU A 143 6.01 -1.90 -5.00
CA LEU A 143 5.56 -1.86 -3.61
C LEU A 143 6.60 -1.29 -2.65
N GLY A 144 6.16 -0.43 -1.74
CA GLY A 144 6.82 -0.17 -0.48
C GLY A 144 6.27 -1.03 0.65
N VAL A 145 7.03 -1.11 1.74
CA VAL A 145 6.65 -1.88 2.94
C VAL A 145 6.95 -1.02 4.15
N PHE A 146 5.90 -0.60 4.84
CA PHE A 146 5.98 0.32 5.98
C PHE A 146 5.60 -0.36 7.30
N LEU A 147 5.98 0.25 8.41
CA LEU A 147 5.64 -0.19 9.77
C LEU A 147 4.27 0.36 10.15
N VAL A 148 3.36 -0.50 10.61
CA VAL A 148 2.00 -0.07 11.00
C VAL A 148 2.00 0.70 12.34
N ASP A 149 2.87 0.32 13.27
CA ASP A 149 2.87 0.85 14.64
C ASP A 149 3.86 2.01 14.86
N GLY A 150 4.38 2.64 13.78
CA GLY A 150 5.38 3.68 13.89
C GLY A 150 5.25 4.69 12.75
N HIS A 151 4.82 5.90 13.11
CA HIS A 151 4.68 7.07 12.25
C HIS A 151 5.72 7.15 11.10
N ASP A 152 5.16 7.24 9.89
CA ASP A 152 5.56 8.14 8.79
C ASP A 152 6.86 7.96 8.02
N LEU A 153 7.56 6.82 8.09
CA LEU A 153 8.73 6.65 7.22
C LEU A 153 8.77 5.29 6.52
N VAL A 154 8.65 5.33 5.19
CA VAL A 154 9.02 4.23 4.30
C VAL A 154 10.45 3.80 4.67
N ASN A 155 10.66 2.50 4.87
CA ASN A 155 11.94 1.91 5.34
C ASN A 155 12.36 2.16 6.81
N ALA A 156 11.48 2.68 7.66
CA ALA A 156 11.75 2.75 9.10
C ALA A 156 12.15 1.37 9.68
N THR A 157 13.28 1.33 10.39
CA THR A 157 13.74 0.11 11.07
C THR A 157 13.11 0.03 12.46
N TYR A 158 12.26 -0.99 12.69
CA TYR A 158 11.69 -1.24 14.02
C TYR A 158 12.80 -1.47 15.06
N LYS A 159 12.73 -0.71 16.15
CA LYS A 159 13.67 -0.78 17.28
C LYS A 159 12.88 -0.89 18.58
N SER A 160 13.11 -1.95 19.33
CA SER A 160 12.49 -2.13 20.65
C SER A 160 13.53 -2.47 21.71
N THR A 161 13.22 -2.16 22.98
CA THR A 161 14.06 -2.59 24.11
C THR A 161 13.67 -3.99 24.56
N TYR A 162 14.68 -4.81 24.86
CA TYR A 162 14.50 -6.16 25.39
C TYR A 162 13.71 -6.13 26.70
N ASN A 163 12.64 -6.93 26.77
CA ASN A 163 11.78 -7.07 27.95
C ASN A 163 11.47 -8.54 28.28
N GLY A 164 12.19 -9.50 27.67
CA GLY A 164 11.97 -10.93 27.87
C GLY A 164 10.85 -11.55 27.01
N LYS A 165 10.01 -10.73 26.37
CA LYS A 165 8.93 -11.18 25.48
C LYS A 165 9.37 -11.14 24.01
N ALA A 166 8.80 -12.04 23.22
CA ALA A 166 8.93 -12.03 21.76
C ALA A 166 8.36 -10.72 21.18
N LYS A 167 8.94 -10.26 20.07
CA LYS A 167 8.55 -9.06 19.34
C LYS A 167 7.87 -9.44 18.03
N HIS A 168 6.76 -8.76 17.74
CA HIS A 168 5.95 -8.99 16.56
C HIS A 168 5.63 -7.67 15.87
N PRO A 169 6.64 -6.96 15.31
CA PRO A 169 6.34 -5.77 14.51
C PRO A 169 5.43 -6.15 13.33
N LYS A 170 4.45 -5.29 13.07
CA LYS A 170 3.49 -5.43 11.97
C LYS A 170 3.86 -4.47 10.84
N TYR A 171 3.55 -4.90 9.63
CA TYR A 171 3.89 -4.18 8.40
C TYR A 171 2.70 -4.16 7.45
N GLY A 172 2.54 -3.03 6.77
CA GLY A 172 1.63 -2.82 5.64
C GLY A 172 2.40 -2.73 4.33
N ILE A 173 1.65 -2.55 3.24
CA ILE A 173 2.19 -2.30 1.90
C ILE A 173 1.46 -1.13 1.27
N ASP A 174 2.20 -0.36 0.51
CA ASP A 174 1.74 0.72 -0.33
C ASP A 174 2.27 0.47 -1.74
N PHE A 175 1.62 1.10 -2.70
CA PHE A 175 2.27 1.41 -3.94
C PHE A 175 3.17 2.63 -3.75
N LYS A 176 4.34 2.60 -4.39
CA LYS A 176 5.32 3.68 -4.31
C LYS A 176 5.67 4.21 -5.69
N GLU A 177 5.96 5.50 -5.71
CA GLU A 177 6.46 6.22 -6.87
C GLU A 177 7.78 6.90 -6.49
N TYR A 178 8.64 7.13 -7.48
CA TYR A 178 9.89 7.84 -7.30
C TYR A 178 9.66 9.29 -7.71
N ASP A 179 9.86 10.20 -6.77
CA ASP A 179 9.88 11.63 -7.04
C ASP A 179 11.26 12.00 -7.59
N GLU A 180 11.31 12.48 -8.83
CA GLU A 180 12.56 12.88 -9.47
C GLU A 180 13.11 14.19 -8.91
N ASP A 181 12.25 15.10 -8.44
CA ASP A 181 12.65 16.40 -7.91
C ASP A 181 13.21 16.26 -6.49
N GLU A 182 12.63 15.36 -5.68
CA GLU A 182 13.10 15.08 -4.31
C GLU A 182 14.15 13.95 -4.24
N GLU A 183 14.38 13.23 -5.34
CA GLU A 183 15.22 12.01 -5.41
C GLU A 183 14.82 10.93 -4.38
N GLU A 184 13.54 10.84 -4.04
CA GLU A 184 13.03 9.96 -2.99
C GLU A 184 11.82 9.11 -3.43
N TRP A 185 11.65 7.95 -2.80
CA TRP A 185 10.45 7.12 -3.00
C TRP A 185 9.38 7.53 -1.99
N PHE A 186 8.20 7.92 -2.48
CA PHE A 186 7.05 8.23 -1.63
C PHE A 186 5.95 7.17 -1.75
N SER A 187 5.11 7.08 -0.72
CA SER A 187 3.91 6.25 -0.73
C SER A 187 2.83 6.96 -1.53
N GLN A 188 2.41 6.38 -2.64
CA GLN A 188 1.39 6.94 -3.50
C GLN A 188 -0.01 6.48 -3.09
N TYR A 189 -0.18 5.17 -2.89
CA TYR A 189 -1.46 4.58 -2.52
C TYR A 189 -1.29 3.48 -1.48
N GLN A 190 -1.86 3.70 -0.29
CA GLN A 190 -1.81 2.70 0.78
C GLN A 190 -2.89 1.66 0.56
N LEU A 191 -2.48 0.41 0.39
CA LEU A 191 -3.40 -0.71 0.27
C LEU A 191 -4.04 -1.04 1.63
N VAL A 192 -5.32 -1.38 1.61
CA VAL A 192 -6.11 -1.67 2.79
C VAL A 192 -6.03 -3.16 3.13
N LYS A 193 -5.43 -3.45 4.30
CA LYS A 193 -5.34 -4.83 4.80
C LYS A 193 -6.74 -5.37 5.09
N GLY A 194 -7.06 -6.52 4.50
CA GLY A 194 -8.36 -7.17 4.65
C GLY A 194 -9.31 -6.86 3.51
N GLU A 195 -9.02 -5.87 2.68
CA GLU A 195 -9.78 -5.51 1.48
C GLU A 195 -8.94 -5.79 0.23
N ASP A 196 -7.75 -5.21 0.13
CA ASP A 196 -6.86 -5.39 -1.03
C ASP A 196 -5.94 -6.60 -0.89
N TYR A 197 -5.60 -6.96 0.35
CA TYR A 197 -4.69 -8.07 0.61
C TYR A 197 -4.88 -8.71 1.99
N THR A 198 -4.38 -9.94 2.11
CA THR A 198 -4.11 -10.58 3.40
C THR A 198 -2.59 -10.73 3.60
N VAL A 199 -2.14 -10.71 4.86
CA VAL A 199 -0.72 -10.82 5.19
C VAL A 199 -0.48 -11.85 6.29
N SER A 200 0.48 -12.73 6.06
CA SER A 200 0.98 -13.67 7.06
C SER A 200 2.40 -13.31 7.49
N TYR A 201 2.68 -13.54 8.77
CA TYR A 201 3.94 -13.17 9.41
C TYR A 201 4.65 -14.41 9.95
N LYS A 202 5.94 -14.55 9.63
CA LYS A 202 6.83 -15.54 10.26
C LYS A 202 8.04 -14.83 10.84
N TYR A 203 8.32 -15.05 12.12
CA TYR A 203 9.38 -14.35 12.84
C TYR A 203 10.57 -15.26 13.15
N SER A 204 11.77 -14.70 13.10
CA SER A 204 13.00 -15.35 13.58
C SER A 204 13.85 -14.40 14.43
N ASN A 205 14.55 -14.94 15.42
CA ASN A 205 15.39 -14.17 16.35
C ASN A 205 14.65 -13.01 17.03
N ASN A 206 13.37 -13.19 17.34
CA ASN A 206 12.47 -12.12 17.77
C ASN A 206 12.31 -11.98 19.29
N LYS A 207 13.03 -12.76 20.10
CA LYS A 207 12.96 -12.69 21.57
C LYS A 207 14.20 -12.05 22.19
N ASN A 208 15.38 -12.48 21.76
CA ASN A 208 16.64 -12.08 22.38
C ASN A 208 17.20 -10.79 21.78
N VAL A 209 18.03 -10.07 22.55
CA VAL A 209 18.80 -8.93 22.05
C VAL A 209 19.57 -9.33 20.80
N GLY A 210 19.47 -8.53 19.74
CA GLY A 210 20.03 -8.87 18.44
C GLY A 210 19.27 -8.23 17.28
N ILE A 211 19.50 -8.78 16.10
CA ILE A 211 18.76 -8.46 14.88
C ILE A 211 17.77 -9.60 14.64
N GLY A 212 16.48 -9.27 14.67
CA GLY A 212 15.38 -10.15 14.31
C GLY A 212 15.00 -9.97 12.84
N THR A 213 14.32 -10.97 12.29
CA THR A 213 13.78 -10.93 10.94
C THR A 213 12.30 -11.29 10.97
N VAL A 214 11.51 -10.56 10.20
CA VAL A 214 10.14 -10.94 9.86
C VAL A 214 10.08 -11.27 8.38
N TYR A 215 9.44 -12.39 8.06
CA TYR A 215 9.09 -12.80 6.71
C TYR A 215 7.60 -12.52 6.52
N LEU A 216 7.29 -11.82 5.43
CA LEU A 216 5.97 -11.34 5.08
C LEU A 216 5.53 -12.05 3.80
N THR A 217 4.31 -12.57 3.79
CA THR A 217 3.66 -13.06 2.57
C THR A 217 2.35 -12.32 2.41
N PHE A 218 2.29 -11.46 1.39
CA PHE A 218 1.11 -10.73 0.97
C PHE A 218 0.40 -11.52 -0.11
N LYS A 219 -0.89 -11.80 0.08
CA LYS A 219 -1.78 -12.39 -0.92
C LYS A 219 -2.83 -11.35 -1.28
N PHE A 220 -2.80 -10.91 -2.52
CA PHE A 220 -3.72 -9.89 -3.04
C PHE A 220 -5.09 -10.50 -3.35
N LYS A 221 -6.12 -9.66 -3.31
CA LYS A 221 -7.50 -10.02 -3.61
C LYS A 221 -8.28 -8.79 -4.09
N GLY A 222 -9.54 -8.98 -4.49
CA GLY A 222 -10.39 -7.90 -5.01
C GLY A 222 -9.80 -7.38 -6.31
N ASN A 223 -9.54 -6.07 -6.35
CA ASN A 223 -8.98 -5.38 -7.52
C ASN A 223 -7.52 -5.77 -7.87
N TYR A 224 -6.89 -6.58 -7.01
CA TYR A 224 -5.49 -6.96 -7.12
C TYR A 224 -5.31 -8.47 -7.10
N SER A 225 -4.28 -8.96 -7.80
CA SER A 225 -3.94 -10.37 -7.89
C SER A 225 -2.46 -10.65 -7.60
N GLY A 226 -2.16 -11.91 -7.31
CA GLY A 226 -0.81 -12.40 -7.08
C GLY A 226 -0.42 -12.61 -5.61
N THR A 227 0.84 -12.97 -5.41
CA THR A 227 1.40 -13.22 -4.08
C THR A 227 2.84 -12.74 -4.02
N ILE A 228 3.13 -11.84 -3.08
CA ILE A 228 4.47 -11.29 -2.88
C ILE A 228 5.04 -11.73 -1.53
N LYS A 229 6.26 -12.28 -1.59
CA LYS A 229 7.05 -12.67 -0.41
C LYS A 229 8.21 -11.71 -0.24
N THR A 230 8.36 -11.18 0.97
CA THR A 230 9.45 -10.28 1.32
C THR A 230 9.87 -10.46 2.77
N LYS A 231 10.95 -9.78 3.19
CA LYS A 231 11.44 -9.82 4.56
C LYS A 231 11.91 -8.44 4.99
N LYS A 232 11.74 -8.14 6.28
CA LYS A 232 12.31 -6.95 6.93
C LYS A 232 13.09 -7.37 8.16
N THR A 233 14.11 -6.58 8.50
CA THR A 233 14.90 -6.80 9.72
C THR A 233 14.54 -5.76 10.77
N PHE A 234 14.70 -6.13 12.02
CA PHE A 234 14.43 -5.25 13.15
C PHE A 234 15.41 -5.47 14.29
N LYS A 235 15.54 -4.48 15.18
CA LYS A 235 16.55 -4.50 16.26
C LYS A 235 15.89 -4.62 17.63
N ILE A 236 16.34 -5.61 18.41
CA ILE A 236 16.02 -5.73 19.83
C ILE A 236 17.24 -5.26 20.61
N LEU A 237 17.14 -4.08 21.21
CA LEU A 237 18.22 -3.42 21.93
C LEU A 237 18.32 -3.97 23.36
N PRO A 238 19.54 -4.08 23.94
CA PRO A 238 19.67 -4.42 25.36
C PRO A 238 19.05 -3.34 26.25
N LYS A 239 18.72 -3.70 27.49
CA LYS A 239 18.24 -2.74 28.49
C LYS A 239 19.36 -1.79 28.88
N GLY A 240 19.15 -0.48 28.67
CA GLY A 240 20.09 0.56 29.07
C GLY A 240 20.35 0.61 30.59
N THR A 241 21.38 1.32 31.02
CA THR A 241 21.65 1.53 32.46
C THR A 241 20.91 2.76 33.01
N LYS A 242 21.13 3.10 34.28
CA LYS A 242 20.72 4.35 34.92
C LYS A 242 21.93 4.94 35.65
N PHE A 243 22.09 6.26 35.61
CA PHE A 243 23.10 6.93 36.43
C PHE A 243 22.83 6.70 37.92
N LYS A 244 23.92 6.52 38.68
CA LYS A 244 23.93 6.64 40.13
C LYS A 244 24.38 8.04 40.55
N SER A 245 25.42 8.57 39.88
CA SER A 245 25.93 9.91 40.13
C SER A 245 26.72 10.44 38.93
N GLY A 246 26.90 11.75 38.87
CA GLY A 246 27.80 12.44 37.95
C GLY A 246 28.21 13.73 38.64
N ARG A 247 29.51 13.94 38.83
CA ARG A 247 30.08 15.11 39.51
C ARG A 247 31.21 15.67 38.66
N GLY A 248 31.16 16.97 38.41
CA GLY A 248 32.29 17.68 37.84
C GLY A 248 33.25 18.15 38.93
N TYR A 249 34.48 18.33 38.52
CA TYR A 249 35.60 18.88 39.29
C TYR A 249 36.34 19.83 38.35
N LYS A 250 37.49 20.35 38.78
CA LYS A 250 38.24 21.38 38.05
C LYS A 250 38.42 21.07 36.55
N LYS A 251 39.10 19.96 36.25
CA LYS A 251 39.38 19.51 34.87
C LYS A 251 38.97 18.07 34.64
N SER A 252 37.95 17.60 35.36
CA SER A 252 37.55 16.21 35.33
C SER A 252 36.08 16.00 35.71
N ILE A 253 35.50 14.92 35.21
CA ILE A 253 34.15 14.46 35.55
C ILE A 253 34.22 13.02 36.04
N LYS A 254 33.60 12.73 37.19
CA LYS A 254 33.40 11.36 37.68
C LYS A 254 31.94 10.96 37.57
N VAL A 255 31.68 9.93 36.79
CA VAL A 255 30.35 9.33 36.61
C VAL A 255 30.28 7.93 37.18
N LYS A 256 29.12 7.58 37.73
CA LYS A 256 28.78 6.23 38.20
C LYS A 256 27.41 5.82 37.67
N TRP A 257 27.22 4.55 37.33
CA TRP A 257 25.96 3.99 36.84
C TRP A 257 25.63 2.64 37.49
N LYS A 258 24.39 2.17 37.31
CA LYS A 258 23.96 0.85 37.79
C LYS A 258 24.55 -0.26 36.90
N THR A 259 25.05 -1.33 37.50
CA THR A 259 25.49 -2.49 36.73
C THR A 259 24.30 -3.25 36.14
N ARG A 260 24.55 -4.01 35.08
CA ARG A 260 23.60 -4.88 34.39
C ARG A 260 24.28 -6.24 34.21
N LYS A 261 23.59 -7.34 34.56
CA LYS A 261 24.14 -8.71 34.45
C LYS A 261 24.01 -9.31 33.05
N ASP A 262 23.10 -8.77 32.27
CA ASP A 262 22.61 -9.26 30.98
C ASP A 262 23.25 -8.55 29.76
N VAL A 263 24.41 -7.92 29.96
CA VAL A 263 25.13 -7.12 28.95
C VAL A 263 26.58 -7.56 28.81
N SER A 264 27.18 -7.30 27.66
CA SER A 264 28.59 -7.57 27.39
C SER A 264 29.49 -6.43 27.88
N GLY A 265 28.96 -5.21 28.01
CA GLY A 265 29.71 -4.07 28.52
C GLY A 265 28.97 -2.74 28.35
N TYR A 266 29.75 -1.65 28.40
CA TYR A 266 29.25 -0.27 28.37
C TYR A 266 30.04 0.57 27.38
N LYS A 267 29.36 1.57 26.80
CA LYS A 267 29.96 2.66 26.04
C LYS A 267 29.60 3.98 26.73
N VAL A 268 30.59 4.82 26.98
CA VAL A 268 30.42 6.16 27.53
C VAL A 268 30.90 7.14 26.47
N THR A 269 30.02 8.01 26.00
CA THR A 269 30.35 9.10 25.08
C THR A 269 30.31 10.40 25.87
N VAL A 270 31.32 11.24 25.67
CA VAL A 270 31.46 12.54 26.31
C VAL A 270 31.48 13.59 25.22
N ASN A 271 30.58 14.54 25.30
CA ASN A 271 30.52 15.70 24.42
C ASN A 271 30.55 16.97 25.25
N ARG A 272 31.14 18.06 24.73
CA ARG A 272 31.09 19.38 25.34
C ARG A 272 29.97 20.18 24.69
N ILE A 273 29.16 20.84 25.50
CA ILE A 273 28.19 21.83 25.04
C ILE A 273 28.93 23.17 24.97
N VAL A 274 28.86 23.82 23.82
CA VAL A 274 29.47 25.14 23.58
C VAL A 274 28.35 26.08 23.16
N TRP A 275 28.07 27.07 24.01
CA TRP A 275 27.09 28.11 23.72
C TRP A 275 27.66 29.08 22.70
N ASP A 276 26.89 29.34 21.67
CA ASP A 276 27.29 30.13 20.50
C ASP A 276 26.02 30.57 19.77
N ASP A 277 25.80 31.88 19.74
CA ASP A 277 24.57 32.49 19.20
C ASP A 277 24.50 32.44 17.66
N ASP A 278 25.61 32.07 17.01
CA ASP A 278 25.65 31.88 15.55
C ASP A 278 24.90 30.60 15.09
N PHE A 279 24.51 29.71 16.02
CA PHE A 279 23.74 28.51 15.73
C PHE A 279 22.25 28.71 16.04
N GLU A 280 21.36 28.12 15.23
CA GLU A 280 19.90 28.22 15.39
C GLU A 280 19.40 27.83 16.80
N ASP A 281 19.99 26.80 17.39
CA ASP A 281 19.68 26.32 18.74
C ASP A 281 20.44 27.07 19.88
N GLY A 282 21.32 28.02 19.54
CA GLY A 282 22.16 28.80 20.47
C GLY A 282 23.35 28.03 21.08
N TYR A 283 23.62 26.81 20.61
CA TYR A 283 24.79 26.03 21.01
C TYR A 283 25.15 24.98 19.97
N PHE A 284 26.38 24.49 20.04
CA PHE A 284 26.81 23.29 19.34
C PHE A 284 27.39 22.23 20.30
N VAL A 285 27.28 20.97 19.88
CA VAL A 285 27.78 19.81 20.64
C VAL A 285 29.07 19.29 20.02
N SER A 286 30.18 19.49 20.72
CA SER A 286 31.50 19.03 20.28
C SER A 286 31.84 17.66 20.88
N HIS A 287 32.19 16.69 20.03
CA HIS A 287 32.64 15.38 20.51
C HIS A 287 33.99 15.49 21.23
N ILE A 288 34.12 14.85 22.39
CA ILE A 288 35.38 14.86 23.18
C ILE A 288 36.02 13.49 23.18
N ASP A 289 35.29 12.46 23.62
CA ASP A 289 35.84 11.12 23.71
C ASP A 289 34.74 10.04 23.78
N THR A 290 35.10 8.80 23.43
CA THR A 290 34.28 7.61 23.59
C THR A 290 35.05 6.48 24.25
N TYR A 291 34.58 6.07 25.42
CA TYR A 291 35.14 4.95 26.17
C TYR A 291 34.29 3.69 26.01
N THR A 292 34.91 2.57 25.64
CA THR A 292 34.23 1.28 25.56
C THR A 292 34.83 0.28 26.54
N PHE A 293 34.00 -0.24 27.43
CA PHE A 293 34.41 -1.20 28.45
C PHE A 293 33.81 -2.57 28.16
N LYS A 294 34.63 -3.62 28.22
CA LYS A 294 34.15 -5.00 28.31
C LYS A 294 33.84 -5.32 29.77
N GLY A 295 32.82 -6.15 30.00
CA GLY A 295 32.48 -6.68 31.32
C GLY A 295 31.28 -6.02 31.99
N LYS A 296 30.45 -6.87 32.59
CA LYS A 296 29.18 -6.53 33.26
C LYS A 296 29.33 -5.71 34.55
N LYS A 297 30.49 -5.79 35.21
CA LYS A 297 30.76 -5.17 36.52
C LYS A 297 31.21 -3.70 36.44
N ARG A 298 31.60 -3.19 35.27
CA ARG A 298 32.04 -1.78 35.11
C ARG A 298 30.87 -0.84 35.44
N ASN A 299 31.10 0.10 36.36
CA ASN A 299 30.06 0.96 36.89
C ASN A 299 30.48 2.41 37.13
N SER A 300 31.70 2.79 36.75
CA SER A 300 32.22 4.15 36.93
C SER A 300 33.29 4.50 35.91
N LEU A 301 33.47 5.79 35.70
CA LEU A 301 34.56 6.36 34.92
C LEU A 301 34.97 7.71 35.52
N ASN A 302 36.27 7.96 35.60
CA ASN A 302 36.85 9.29 35.82
C ASN A 302 37.38 9.78 34.48
N ILE A 303 36.87 10.91 34.00
CA ILE A 303 37.22 11.55 32.74
C ILE A 303 38.08 12.76 33.12
N THR A 304 39.30 12.85 32.63
CA THR A 304 40.27 13.89 32.99
C THR A 304 40.69 14.69 31.77
N GLY A 305 41.41 15.80 31.96
CA GLY A 305 41.86 16.65 30.85
C GLY A 305 40.77 17.52 30.23
N LEU A 306 39.67 17.73 30.97
CA LEU A 306 38.56 18.56 30.51
C LEU A 306 38.86 20.05 30.71
N LYS A 307 38.19 20.90 29.93
CA LYS A 307 38.20 22.34 30.14
C LYS A 307 37.53 22.65 31.48
N ARG A 308 38.04 23.66 32.18
CA ARG A 308 37.42 24.23 33.37
C ARG A 308 36.18 25.02 32.97
N HIS A 309 35.24 25.16 33.89
CA HIS A 309 34.08 26.03 33.75
C HIS A 309 33.27 25.73 32.47
N ALA A 310 33.16 24.46 32.11
CA ALA A 310 32.55 24.02 30.86
C ALA A 310 31.47 22.96 31.12
N THR A 311 30.45 22.95 30.26
CA THR A 311 29.33 22.03 30.35
C THR A 311 29.54 20.83 29.43
N TYR A 312 29.31 19.63 29.95
CA TYR A 312 29.48 18.37 29.23
C TYR A 312 28.23 17.53 29.27
N GLU A 313 27.90 16.93 28.14
CA GLU A 313 26.94 15.85 28.04
C GLU A 313 27.67 14.50 28.14
N VAL A 314 27.34 13.70 29.16
CA VAL A 314 27.84 12.32 29.29
C VAL A 314 26.71 11.34 29.01
N THR A 315 26.87 10.53 27.97
CA THR A 315 25.91 9.50 27.56
C THR A 315 26.46 8.10 27.84
N VAL A 316 25.77 7.31 28.67
CA VAL A 316 26.09 5.91 28.94
C VAL A 316 25.11 4.99 28.22
N ARG A 317 25.64 4.07 27.41
CA ARG A 317 24.91 2.98 26.75
C ARG A 317 25.43 1.64 27.27
N THR A 318 24.54 0.67 27.43
CA THR A 318 24.95 -0.75 27.54
C THR A 318 25.06 -1.35 26.15
N TYR A 319 25.86 -2.39 25.97
CA TYR A 319 25.84 -3.18 24.73
C TYR A 319 25.85 -4.68 24.99
N LYS A 320 25.34 -5.43 24.02
CA LYS A 320 25.50 -6.88 23.94
C LYS A 320 26.18 -7.23 22.61
N THR A 321 27.13 -8.15 22.65
CA THR A 321 27.74 -8.71 21.44
C THR A 321 26.90 -9.87 20.95
N VAL A 322 26.44 -9.81 19.71
CA VAL A 322 25.62 -10.83 19.04
C VAL A 322 26.28 -11.12 17.70
N LYS A 323 26.75 -12.37 17.49
CA LYS A 323 27.48 -12.79 16.28
C LYS A 323 28.61 -11.81 15.91
N GLY A 324 29.46 -11.46 16.89
CA GLY A 324 30.58 -10.52 16.71
C GLY A 324 30.20 -9.03 16.65
N LYS A 325 28.92 -8.67 16.44
CA LYS A 325 28.47 -7.27 16.33
C LYS A 325 27.93 -6.74 17.66
N LYS A 326 28.28 -5.49 18.01
CA LYS A 326 27.77 -4.82 19.22
C LYS A 326 26.41 -4.16 18.94
N ILE A 327 25.38 -4.57 19.69
CA ILE A 327 24.06 -3.93 19.69
C ILE A 327 23.96 -3.07 20.95
N TYR A 328 23.77 -1.76 20.77
CA TYR A 328 23.73 -0.78 21.85
C TYR A 328 22.29 -0.50 22.30
N SER A 329 22.11 -0.23 23.59
CA SER A 329 20.85 0.29 24.13
C SER A 329 20.60 1.73 23.69
N LYS A 330 19.37 2.21 23.92
CA LYS A 330 19.13 3.66 24.02
C LYS A 330 20.10 4.27 25.06
N GLY A 331 20.60 5.46 24.78
CA GLY A 331 21.50 6.20 25.68
C GLY A 331 20.78 6.70 26.91
N LYS A 332 21.49 6.76 28.03
CA LYS A 332 21.11 7.60 29.16
C LYS A 332 22.14 8.71 29.30
N THR A 333 21.63 9.93 29.34
CA THR A 333 22.41 11.15 29.22
C THR A 333 22.34 11.91 30.53
N LYS A 334 23.44 12.57 30.90
CA LYS A 334 23.50 13.50 32.02
C LYS A 334 24.41 14.68 31.68
N THR A 335 23.89 15.88 31.84
CA THR A 335 24.66 17.13 31.72
C THR A 335 25.40 17.42 33.02
N ILE A 336 26.69 17.77 32.93
CA ILE A 336 27.60 17.94 34.06
C ILE A 336 28.55 19.11 33.78
N TYR A 337 28.68 20.04 34.71
CA TYR A 337 29.57 21.21 34.65
C TYR A 337 30.90 20.95 35.38
N THR A 338 32.03 21.42 34.83
CA THR A 338 33.36 21.39 35.47
C THR A 338 33.67 22.70 36.20
N HIS A 339 34.43 22.65 37.31
CA HIS A 339 34.72 23.80 38.19
C HIS A 339 36.12 24.45 37.98
#